data_AF-A0A2B7X566-F1
#
_entry.id   AF-A0A2B7X566-F1
#
_cell.length_a   1.000
_cell.length_b   1.000
_cell.length_c   1.000
_cell.angle_alpha   90.00
_cell.angle_beta   90.00
_cell.angle_gamma   90.00
#
_symmetry.space_group_name_H-M   'P 1'
#
loop_
_entity.id
_entity.type
_entity.pdbx_description
1 polymer ?
#
loop_
_entity_poly.entity_id
_entity_poly.type
_entity_poly.pdbx_seq_one_letter_code
_entity_poly.pdbx_strand_id
1 'polypeptide(L)'
;MSALSPSENNRIIFEGHRVEDDTSRAFYQHDLGIVAESNTFVPTNPTNTAEYGYLKTLVMRHLDWDCRIPSPFISVYGDCEHAEREAERRARQGRHNVVLREIIVTEDDLPATCYSLQWLFVPELLEDVLGCEVPDFVGGNADPEFLFVHHIPKECVCGFRWYS
;
A
#
# COMPACT_ATOMS: atom_id res chain seq x y z
N MET A 1 28.65 31.45 -7.31
CA MET A 1 27.63 30.66 -6.58
C MET A 1 27.57 29.32 -7.27
N SER A 2 28.19 28.30 -6.67
CA SER A 2 28.23 26.95 -7.24
C SER A 2 26.83 26.34 -7.12
N ALA A 3 26.30 25.83 -8.22
CA ALA A 3 25.11 25.00 -8.21
C ALA A 3 25.39 23.77 -7.32
N LEU A 4 24.44 23.46 -6.44
CA LEU A 4 24.41 22.22 -5.69
C LEU A 4 24.30 21.07 -6.70
N SER A 5 25.23 20.12 -6.68
CA SER A 5 25.09 18.87 -7.39
C SER A 5 23.92 18.08 -6.79
N PRO A 6 23.05 17.45 -7.59
CA PRO A 6 22.13 16.44 -7.07
C PRO A 6 22.97 15.33 -6.44
N SER A 7 22.71 14.97 -5.19
CA SER A 7 23.36 13.85 -4.53
C SER A 7 23.03 12.54 -5.26
N GLU A 8 24.02 11.96 -5.93
CA GLU A 8 23.93 10.72 -6.73
C GLU A 8 23.76 9.44 -5.86
N ASN A 9 23.17 9.53 -4.67
CA ASN A 9 23.05 8.42 -3.74
C ASN A 9 21.78 8.52 -2.87
N ASN A 10 20.64 8.85 -3.47
CA ASN A 10 19.36 8.80 -2.77
C ASN A 10 18.94 7.32 -2.64
N ARG A 11 19.15 6.76 -1.44
CA ARG A 11 18.96 5.33 -1.18
C ARG A 11 17.47 4.98 -1.26
N ILE A 12 17.15 3.95 -2.06
CA ILE A 12 15.82 3.34 -2.08
C ILE A 12 15.60 2.63 -0.75
N ILE A 13 14.51 2.96 -0.07
CA ILE A 13 14.09 2.34 1.19
C ILE A 13 12.86 1.44 1.02
N PHE A 14 12.12 1.61 -0.08
CA PHE A 14 11.01 0.75 -0.45
C PHE A 14 10.85 0.74 -1.97
N GLU A 15 10.57 -0.43 -2.53
CA GLU A 15 10.16 -0.63 -3.92
C GLU A 15 8.97 -1.60 -3.92
N GLY A 16 7.93 -1.27 -4.68
CA GLY A 16 6.73 -2.10 -4.73
C GLY A 16 5.74 -1.69 -5.82
N HIS A 17 4.63 -2.41 -5.89
CA HIS A 17 3.70 -2.35 -7.00
C HIS A 17 2.25 -2.32 -6.53
N ARG A 18 1.46 -1.35 -7.00
CA ARG A 18 0.05 -1.16 -6.64
C ARG A 18 -0.83 -1.46 -7.84
N VAL A 19 -1.75 -2.42 -7.71
CA VAL A 19 -2.76 -2.72 -8.74
C VAL A 19 -4.08 -2.03 -8.42
N GLU A 20 -4.48 -1.03 -9.19
CA GLU A 20 -5.80 -0.39 -9.05
C GLU A 20 -6.71 -0.65 -10.27
N ASP A 21 -8.00 -0.53 -10.05
CA ASP A 21 -9.09 -0.66 -11.04
C ASP A 21 -10.28 0.17 -10.55
N ASP A 22 -11.34 0.35 -11.35
CA ASP A 22 -12.51 1.18 -10.99
C ASP A 22 -13.21 0.83 -9.66
N THR A 23 -12.94 -0.34 -9.10
CA THR A 23 -13.50 -0.81 -7.83
C THR A 23 -12.52 -0.72 -6.65
N SER A 24 -11.30 -0.26 -6.90
CA SER A 24 -10.36 0.08 -5.84
C SER A 24 -10.93 1.15 -4.92
N ARG A 25 -10.38 1.26 -3.72
CA ARG A 25 -10.76 2.30 -2.75
C ARG A 25 -9.63 3.29 -2.49
N ALA A 26 -8.42 2.88 -2.85
CA ALA A 26 -7.28 3.77 -2.94
C ALA A 26 -6.94 3.98 -4.42
N PHE A 27 -6.87 5.26 -4.81
CA PHE A 27 -6.64 5.66 -6.20
C PHE A 27 -5.61 6.76 -6.30
N TYR A 28 -4.87 6.73 -7.40
CA TYR A 28 -4.01 7.83 -7.81
C TYR A 28 -4.82 9.08 -8.20
N GLN A 29 -4.42 10.20 -7.61
CA GLN A 29 -4.87 11.54 -7.90
C GLN A 29 -3.66 12.36 -8.37
N HIS A 30 -3.73 12.97 -9.55
CA HIS A 30 -2.59 13.58 -10.24
C HIS A 30 -1.70 14.48 -9.35
N ASP A 31 -2.33 15.32 -8.53
CA ASP A 31 -1.61 16.30 -7.72
C ASP A 31 -1.15 15.78 -6.36
N LEU A 32 -1.70 14.66 -5.90
CA LEU A 32 -1.51 14.16 -4.54
C LEU A 32 -0.72 12.84 -4.51
N GLY A 33 -0.94 11.94 -5.47
CA GLY A 33 -0.48 10.56 -5.41
C GLY A 33 -1.63 9.62 -5.09
N ILE A 34 -1.37 8.49 -4.45
CA ILE A 34 -2.39 7.49 -4.13
C ILE A 34 -3.00 7.79 -2.76
N VAL A 35 -4.32 7.98 -2.71
CA VAL A 35 -5.02 8.35 -1.47
C VAL A 35 -6.02 7.25 -1.13
N ALA A 36 -6.01 6.78 0.12
CA ALA A 36 -7.00 5.85 0.64
C ALA A 36 -8.37 6.52 0.78
N GLU A 37 -9.46 5.75 0.65
CA GLU A 37 -10.83 6.24 0.82
C GLU A 37 -11.09 6.79 2.23
N SER A 38 -10.37 6.29 3.23
CA SER A 38 -10.54 6.66 4.64
C SER A 38 -9.30 7.34 5.23
N ASN A 39 -9.54 8.35 6.06
CA ASN A 39 -8.54 9.02 6.90
C ASN A 39 -8.67 8.62 8.39
N THR A 40 -9.37 7.53 8.70
CA THR A 40 -9.51 7.03 10.06
C THR A 40 -8.15 6.74 10.69
N PHE A 41 -7.87 7.33 11.84
CA PHE A 41 -6.61 7.13 12.58
C PHE A 41 -6.22 5.65 12.70
N VAL A 42 -4.95 5.35 12.41
CA VAL A 42 -4.37 4.01 12.54
C VAL A 42 -3.29 4.02 13.62
N PRO A 43 -3.43 3.23 14.71
CA PRO A 43 -2.37 3.10 15.70
C PRO A 43 -1.29 2.16 15.16
N THR A 44 -0.39 2.67 14.33
CA THR A 44 0.69 1.89 13.67
C THR A 44 1.73 1.33 14.65
N ASN A 45 1.80 1.88 15.87
CA ASN A 45 2.58 1.35 16.98
C ASN A 45 1.68 1.24 18.23
N PRO A 46 0.82 0.21 18.30
CA PRO A 46 -0.15 0.08 19.39
C PRO A 46 0.56 -0.17 20.73
N THR A 47 0.12 0.52 21.77
CA THR A 47 0.75 0.49 23.12
C THR A 47 -0.12 -0.17 24.18
N ASN A 48 -1.38 -0.44 23.87
CA ASN A 48 -2.36 -1.01 24.78
C ASN A 48 -3.36 -1.92 24.05
N THR A 49 -4.03 -2.81 24.79
CA THR A 49 -4.93 -3.82 24.22
C THR A 49 -6.05 -3.24 23.34
N ALA A 50 -6.54 -2.04 23.64
CA ALA A 50 -7.58 -1.40 22.83
C ALA A 50 -7.04 -0.99 21.45
N GLU A 51 -5.83 -0.41 21.40
CA GLU A 51 -5.15 -0.06 20.14
C GLU A 51 -4.83 -1.30 19.31
N TYR A 52 -4.33 -2.38 19.92
CA TYR A 52 -4.10 -3.65 19.24
C TYR A 52 -5.40 -4.22 18.63
N GLY A 53 -6.48 -4.26 19.41
CA GLY A 53 -7.78 -4.74 18.93
C GLY A 53 -8.35 -3.88 17.81
N TYR A 54 -8.10 -2.56 17.86
CA TYR A 54 -8.52 -1.63 16.83
C TYR A 54 -7.72 -1.81 15.53
N LEU A 55 -6.38 -1.86 15.61
CA LEU A 55 -5.51 -2.14 14.46
C LEU A 55 -5.88 -3.47 13.81
N LYS A 56 -6.06 -4.53 14.62
CA LYS A 56 -6.53 -5.84 14.15
C LYS A 56 -7.81 -5.71 13.34
N THR A 57 -8.79 -4.99 13.86
CA THR A 57 -10.08 -4.82 13.19
C THR A 57 -9.93 -4.10 11.85
N LEU A 58 -9.09 -3.07 11.78
CA LEU A 58 -8.84 -2.33 10.53
C LEU A 58 -8.16 -3.22 9.49
N VAL A 59 -7.11 -3.95 9.88
CA VAL A 59 -6.33 -4.83 8.99
C VAL A 59 -7.21 -5.96 8.46
N MET A 60 -7.91 -6.67 9.35
CA MET A 60 -8.77 -7.80 8.96
C MET A 60 -9.90 -7.38 8.02
N ARG A 61 -10.50 -6.20 8.25
CA ARG A 61 -11.50 -5.64 7.33
C ARG A 61 -10.91 -5.23 5.99
N HIS A 62 -9.66 -4.80 5.95
CA HIS A 62 -9.00 -4.41 4.72
C HIS A 62 -8.64 -5.62 3.85
N LEU A 63 -8.15 -6.69 4.48
CA LEU A 63 -7.80 -7.94 3.81
C LEU A 63 -9.05 -8.74 3.39
N ASP A 64 -10.19 -8.52 4.03
CA ASP A 64 -11.49 -9.04 3.59
C ASP A 64 -11.99 -8.27 2.35
N TRP A 65 -11.79 -8.84 1.16
CA TRP A 65 -12.17 -8.23 -0.12
C TRP A 65 -13.69 -8.08 -0.32
N ASP A 66 -14.50 -8.80 0.45
CA ASP A 66 -15.95 -8.62 0.45
C ASP A 66 -16.39 -7.45 1.36
N CYS A 67 -15.50 -6.96 2.22
CA CYS A 67 -15.76 -5.84 3.10
C CYS A 67 -15.93 -4.53 2.31
N ARG A 68 -17.10 -3.90 2.46
CA ARG A 68 -17.42 -2.62 1.82
C ARG A 68 -17.20 -1.40 2.70
N ILE A 69 -16.49 -1.54 3.82
CA ILE A 69 -16.16 -0.42 4.70
C ILE A 69 -14.90 0.28 4.15
N PRO A 70 -14.87 1.63 4.07
CA PRO A 70 -13.68 2.36 3.66
C PRO A 70 -12.47 2.02 4.53
N SER A 71 -11.37 1.64 3.87
CA SER A 71 -10.13 1.29 4.54
C SER A 71 -9.17 2.49 4.57
N PRO A 72 -8.43 2.71 5.68
CA PRO A 72 -7.35 3.67 5.71
C PRO A 72 -6.07 3.18 5.02
N PHE A 73 -6.05 1.96 4.50
CA PHE A 73 -4.87 1.32 3.93
C PHE A 73 -4.86 1.30 2.40
N ILE A 74 -3.65 1.27 1.86
CA ILE A 74 -3.33 1.12 0.45
C ILE A 74 -2.43 -0.13 0.31
N SER A 75 -2.96 -1.19 -0.30
CA SER A 75 -2.22 -2.43 -0.57
C SER A 75 -1.15 -2.23 -1.64
N VAL A 76 0.09 -2.61 -1.34
CA VAL A 76 1.22 -2.60 -2.27
C VAL A 76 1.93 -3.95 -2.21
N TYR A 77 2.22 -4.54 -3.36
CA TYR A 77 2.95 -5.80 -3.48
C TYR A 77 4.45 -5.53 -3.60
N GLY A 78 5.27 -6.21 -2.80
CA GLY A 78 6.73 -6.20 -2.96
C GLY A 78 7.22 -7.04 -4.15
N ASP A 79 6.40 -7.98 -4.64
CA ASP A 79 6.73 -8.85 -5.78
C ASP A 79 6.04 -8.36 -7.07
N CYS A 80 6.86 -8.03 -8.08
CA CYS A 80 6.38 -7.51 -9.37
C CYS A 80 5.55 -8.57 -10.12
N GLU A 81 6.04 -9.81 -10.22
CA GLU A 81 5.33 -10.85 -10.97
C GLU A 81 3.97 -11.16 -10.35
N HIS A 82 3.87 -11.12 -9.03
CA HIS A 82 2.61 -11.26 -8.31
C HIS A 82 1.64 -10.14 -8.66
N ALA A 83 2.11 -8.89 -8.62
CA ALA A 83 1.30 -7.73 -8.95
C ALA A 83 0.83 -7.77 -10.43
N GLU A 84 1.68 -8.22 -11.34
CA GLU A 84 1.31 -8.43 -12.75
C GLU A 84 0.25 -9.53 -12.89
N ARG A 85 0.42 -10.68 -12.22
CA ARG A 85 -0.58 -11.77 -12.22
C ARG A 85 -1.93 -11.29 -11.68
N GLU A 86 -1.93 -10.46 -10.63
CA GLU A 86 -3.14 -9.88 -10.05
C GLU A 86 -3.82 -8.89 -11.01
N ALA A 87 -3.04 -8.03 -11.68
CA ALA A 87 -3.57 -7.11 -12.70
C ALA A 87 -4.19 -7.87 -13.87
N GLU A 88 -3.52 -8.90 -14.39
CA GLU A 88 -4.07 -9.76 -15.45
C GLU A 88 -5.32 -10.50 -14.99
N ARG A 89 -5.34 -11.02 -13.76
CA ARG A 89 -6.51 -11.70 -13.20
C ARG A 89 -7.72 -10.77 -13.17
N ARG A 90 -7.55 -9.53 -12.71
CA ARG A 90 -8.62 -8.51 -12.68
C ARG A 90 -9.11 -8.18 -14.08
N ALA A 91 -8.21 -7.96 -15.04
CA ALA A 91 -8.58 -7.71 -16.43
C ALA A 91 -9.37 -8.89 -17.03
N ARG A 92 -8.91 -10.13 -16.84
CA ARG A 92 -9.62 -11.35 -17.27
C ARG A 92 -10.99 -11.54 -16.60
N GLN A 93 -11.19 -10.99 -15.41
CA GLN A 93 -12.49 -10.96 -14.72
C GLN A 93 -13.41 -9.84 -15.22
N GLY A 94 -13.00 -9.07 -16.23
CA GLY A 94 -13.79 -7.98 -16.80
C GLY A 94 -13.75 -6.70 -15.96
N ARG A 95 -12.77 -6.53 -15.07
CA ARG A 95 -12.55 -5.24 -14.40
C ARG A 95 -12.07 -4.22 -15.43
N HIS A 96 -12.52 -2.98 -15.27
CA HIS A 96 -12.17 -1.87 -16.15
C HIS A 96 -11.08 -1.00 -15.52
N ASN A 97 -10.32 -0.31 -16.38
CA ASN A 97 -9.25 0.61 -15.99
C ASN A 97 -8.23 -0.03 -15.04
N VAL A 98 -7.87 -1.29 -15.29
CA VAL A 98 -6.87 -1.98 -14.50
C VAL A 98 -5.49 -1.39 -14.80
N VAL A 99 -4.81 -0.89 -13.78
CA VAL A 99 -3.47 -0.31 -13.90
C VAL A 99 -2.57 -0.79 -12.77
N LEU A 100 -1.38 -1.21 -13.16
CA LEU A 100 -0.26 -1.48 -12.27
C LEU A 100 0.58 -0.22 -12.13
N ARG A 101 0.83 0.24 -10.91
CA ARG A 101 1.69 1.39 -10.60
C ARG A 101 2.94 0.94 -9.90
N GLU A 102 4.06 1.55 -10.27
CA GLU A 102 5.35 1.36 -9.62
C GLU A 102 5.53 2.41 -8.52
N ILE A 103 5.89 1.94 -7.33
CA ILE A 103 6.10 2.74 -6.13
C ILE A 103 7.55 2.62 -5.71
N ILE A 104 8.26 3.74 -5.69
CA ILE A 104 9.63 3.83 -5.17
C ILE A 104 9.65 4.89 -4.09
N VAL A 105 10.16 4.53 -2.92
CA VAL A 105 10.38 5.47 -1.83
C VAL A 105 11.87 5.52 -1.55
N THR A 106 12.41 6.71 -1.39
CA THR A 106 13.80 6.93 -1.03
C THR A 106 13.93 7.63 0.33
N GLU A 107 15.15 7.74 0.85
CA GLU A 107 15.42 8.46 2.11
C GLU A 107 14.96 9.93 2.06
N ASP A 108 15.07 10.60 0.91
CA ASP A 108 14.62 11.99 0.72
C ASP A 108 13.09 12.16 0.78
N ASP A 109 12.30 11.10 0.58
CA ASP A 109 10.84 11.17 0.63
C ASP A 109 10.29 11.18 2.07
N LEU A 110 11.06 10.65 3.04
CA LEU A 110 10.64 10.56 4.44
C LEU A 110 10.45 11.93 5.12
N PRO A 111 11.32 12.94 4.93
CA PRO A 111 11.16 14.26 5.55
C PRO A 111 10.40 15.26 4.68
N ALA A 112 10.33 15.03 3.36
CA ALA A 112 9.77 15.98 2.39
C ALA A 112 8.24 15.98 2.34
N THR A 113 7.60 14.98 2.92
CA THR A 113 6.16 14.75 2.79
C THR A 113 5.40 15.36 3.96
N CYS A 114 4.35 16.14 3.66
CA CYS A 114 3.50 16.77 4.67
C CYS A 114 2.68 15.77 5.49
N TYR A 115 2.64 14.51 5.05
CA TYR A 115 2.11 13.35 5.75
C TYR A 115 3.28 12.40 5.99
N SER A 116 3.50 11.96 7.24
CA SER A 116 4.53 10.97 7.51
C SER A 116 4.20 9.69 6.76
N LEU A 117 5.02 9.34 5.77
CA LEU A 117 4.88 8.10 5.04
C LEU A 117 5.04 6.93 6.03
N GLN A 118 4.00 6.09 6.11
CA GLN A 118 3.95 4.95 7.03
C GLN A 118 3.41 3.75 6.27
N TRP A 119 4.05 2.61 6.47
CA TRP A 119 3.58 1.32 5.95
C TRP A 119 3.82 0.21 6.96
N LEU A 120 3.00 -0.84 6.86
CA LEU A 120 3.09 -2.04 7.67
C LEU A 120 3.31 -3.24 6.75
N PHE A 121 4.21 -4.15 7.12
CA PHE A 121 4.41 -5.39 6.40
C PHE A 121 3.39 -6.44 6.90
N VAL A 122 2.51 -6.93 6.02
CA VAL A 122 1.35 -7.75 6.40
C VAL A 122 1.73 -9.04 7.12
N PRO A 123 2.71 -9.84 6.67
CA PRO A 123 3.11 -11.06 7.36
C PRO A 123 3.55 -10.81 8.82
N GLU A 124 4.51 -9.89 9.04
CA GLU A 124 4.96 -9.51 10.38
C GLU A 124 3.82 -8.91 11.23
N LEU A 125 2.95 -8.10 10.62
CA LEU A 125 1.80 -7.52 11.31
C LEU A 125 0.83 -8.61 11.81
N LEU A 126 0.52 -9.61 11.00
CA LEU A 126 -0.40 -10.68 11.38
C LEU A 126 0.21 -11.59 12.45
N GLU A 127 1.47 -12.00 12.28
CA GLU A 127 2.16 -12.93 13.18
C GLU A 127 2.59 -12.27 14.48
N ASP A 128 3.42 -11.22 14.41
CA ASP A 128 4.14 -10.67 15.55
C ASP A 128 3.32 -9.64 16.33
N VAL A 129 2.47 -8.87 15.65
CA VAL A 129 1.73 -7.76 16.25
C VAL A 129 0.31 -8.17 16.64
N LEU A 130 -0.38 -8.90 15.77
CA LEU A 130 -1.80 -9.22 15.96
C LEU A 130 -2.06 -10.63 16.49
N GLY A 131 -1.03 -11.49 16.52
CA GLY A 131 -1.11 -12.88 16.98
C GLY A 131 -2.20 -13.65 16.25
N CYS A 132 -2.35 -13.43 14.94
CA CYS A 132 -3.35 -14.05 14.09
C CYS A 132 -2.67 -15.07 13.19
N GLU A 133 -3.26 -16.27 13.08
CA GLU A 133 -3.01 -17.10 11.91
C GLU A 133 -3.53 -16.36 10.68
N VAL A 134 -2.76 -16.35 9.60
CA VAL A 134 -3.17 -15.79 8.31
C VAL A 134 -4.46 -16.51 7.89
N PRO A 135 -5.61 -15.82 7.82
CA PRO A 135 -6.87 -16.49 7.49
C PRO A 135 -6.82 -17.08 6.08
N ASP A 136 -7.44 -18.24 5.88
CA ASP A 136 -7.46 -18.93 4.57
C ASP A 136 -8.01 -18.04 3.42
N PHE A 137 -8.89 -17.08 3.72
CA PHE A 137 -9.45 -16.13 2.76
C PHE A 137 -8.49 -15.02 2.32
N VAL A 138 -7.44 -14.77 3.10
CA VAL A 138 -6.30 -13.93 2.67
C VAL A 138 -5.52 -14.66 1.56
N GLY A 139 -5.80 -15.97 1.37
CA GLY A 139 -5.14 -16.82 0.41
C GLY A 139 -3.72 -17.14 0.86
N GLY A 140 -3.23 -18.35 0.58
CA GLY A 140 -1.84 -18.74 0.84
C GLY A 140 -0.78 -17.96 0.04
N ASN A 141 -1.11 -16.76 -0.44
CA ASN A 141 -0.27 -15.83 -1.18
C ASN A 141 -0.06 -14.55 -0.36
N ALA A 142 0.35 -14.66 0.90
CA ALA A 142 0.99 -13.57 1.63
C ALA A 142 2.39 -13.26 1.05
N ASP A 143 2.51 -13.24 -0.28
CA ASP A 143 3.61 -12.62 -1.02
C ASP A 143 3.64 -11.15 -0.58
N PRO A 144 4.82 -10.54 -0.42
CA PRO A 144 5.02 -9.48 0.57
C PRO A 144 4.11 -8.27 0.35
N GLU A 145 2.93 -8.27 0.96
CA GLU A 145 1.98 -7.17 0.91
C GLU A 145 2.33 -6.16 2.00
N PHE A 146 2.31 -4.90 1.61
CA PHE A 146 2.53 -3.75 2.47
C PHE A 146 1.27 -2.91 2.49
N LEU A 147 0.89 -2.44 3.69
CA LEU A 147 -0.23 -1.54 3.89
C LEU A 147 0.29 -0.14 4.15
N PHE A 148 0.31 0.70 3.11
CA PHE A 148 0.55 2.12 3.29
C PHE A 148 -0.65 2.78 3.95
N VAL A 149 -0.40 3.71 4.86
CA VAL A 149 -1.44 4.37 5.64
C VAL A 149 -1.80 5.71 5.02
N HIS A 150 -3.07 5.87 4.65
CA HIS A 150 -3.72 7.07 4.08
C HIS A 150 -3.23 7.53 2.71
N HIS A 151 -1.92 7.60 2.49
CA HIS A 151 -1.36 8.35 1.38
C HIS A 151 -0.01 7.81 0.94
N ILE A 152 0.16 7.67 -0.37
CA ILE A 152 1.44 7.53 -1.05
C ILE A 152 1.63 8.80 -1.90
N PRO A 153 2.63 9.64 -1.63
CA PRO A 153 2.92 10.85 -2.41
C PRO A 153 3.12 10.58 -3.89
N LYS A 154 2.76 11.54 -4.75
CA LYS A 154 2.93 11.39 -6.21
C LYS A 154 4.39 11.23 -6.61
N GLU A 155 5.29 11.82 -5.84
CA GLU A 155 6.74 11.76 -6.05
C GLU A 155 7.24 10.31 -5.96
N CYS A 156 6.57 9.48 -5.16
CA CYS A 156 6.88 8.06 -5.02
C CYS A 156 6.23 7.18 -6.10
N VAL A 157 5.40 7.73 -7.00
CA VAL A 157 4.74 6.97 -8.07
C VAL A 157 5.51 7.17 -9.38
N CYS A 158 6.36 6.20 -9.73
CA CYS A 158 7.38 6.38 -10.79
C CYS A 158 6.95 5.86 -12.17
N GLY A 159 5.95 4.99 -12.23
CA GLY A 159 5.56 4.32 -13.48
C GLY A 159 4.15 3.76 -13.42
N PHE A 160 3.60 3.43 -14.59
CA PHE A 160 2.34 2.71 -14.70
C PHE A 160 2.23 1.87 -15.97
N ARG A 161 1.42 0.81 -15.92
CA ARG A 161 1.05 -0.04 -17.06
C ARG A 161 -0.42 -0.42 -17.01
N TRP A 162 -1.13 -0.25 -18.12
CA TRP A 162 -2.54 -0.61 -18.24
C TRP A 162 -2.72 -2.08 -18.66
N TYR A 163 -3.79 -2.69 -18.16
CA TYR A 163 -4.23 -4.04 -18.47
C TYR A 163 -5.68 -4.02 -18.98
N SER A 164 -5.97 -4.85 -19.98
CA SER A 164 -7.26 -4.91 -20.69
C SER A 164 -7.65 -6.34 -20.99
#